data_AF-A0A2N6U5H8-F1
#
_entry.id   AF-A0A2N6U5H8-F1
#
_cell.length_a   1.000
_cell.length_b   1.000
_cell.length_c   1.000
_cell.angle_alpha   90.00
_cell.angle_beta   90.00
_cell.angle_gamma   90.00
#
_symmetry.space_group_name_H-M   'P 1'
#
loop_
_entity.id
_entity.type
_entity.pdbx_description
1 polymer ?
#
loop_
_entity_poly.entity_id
_entity_poly.type
_entity_poly.pdbx_seq_one_letter_code
_entity_poly.pdbx_strand_id
1 'polypeptide(L)'
;TIVVPLLALVLWPGPAPLWLLAVLVSGYSIGGPGSGVGFDFPRTDLARHRLGTATGVVIMGGFLGGLLAILLIGAVLDLRAPDGDYTLTDFRVAFAVQLPMLAIGVAGMLITRRALRARMARAGVRVPPWRDVWRSGRWRRI
;
A
#
# COMPACT_ATOMS: atom_id res chain seq x y z
N THR A 1 -11.15 -1.15 -0.04
CA THR A 1 -9.73 -1.31 -0.43
C THR A 1 -9.59 -0.93 -1.88
N ILE A 2 -8.57 -0.17 -2.25
CA ILE A 2 -8.31 0.34 -3.60
C ILE A 2 -8.16 -0.75 -4.68
N VAL A 3 -7.79 -1.97 -4.27
CA VAL A 3 -7.61 -3.14 -5.14
C VAL A 3 -8.86 -3.46 -5.97
N VAL A 4 -10.03 -3.42 -5.34
CA VAL A 4 -11.29 -3.82 -5.98
C VAL A 4 -11.69 -2.88 -7.13
N PRO A 5 -11.77 -1.54 -6.93
CA PRO A 5 -12.06 -0.63 -8.03
C PRO A 5 -10.94 -0.60 -9.08
N LEU A 6 -9.68 -0.82 -8.70
CA LEU A 6 -8.56 -0.90 -9.64
C LEU A 6 -8.67 -2.13 -10.56
N LEU A 7 -8.99 -3.31 -10.00
CA LEU A 7 -9.26 -4.52 -10.78
C LEU A 7 -10.48 -4.34 -11.69
N ALA A 8 -11.55 -3.73 -11.17
CA ALA A 8 -12.73 -3.44 -11.97
C ALA A 8 -12.43 -2.46 -13.13
N LEU A 9 -11.60 -1.44 -12.91
CA LEU A 9 -11.18 -0.50 -13.96
C LEU A 9 -10.38 -1.20 -15.08
N VAL A 10 -9.46 -2.09 -14.70
CA VAL A 10 -8.59 -2.82 -15.63
C VAL A 10 -9.39 -3.84 -16.46
N LEU A 11 -10.39 -4.50 -15.87
CA LEU A 11 -11.19 -5.54 -16.54
C LEU A 11 -12.40 -4.99 -17.30
N TRP A 12 -12.71 -3.69 -17.21
CA TRP A 12 -13.91 -3.13 -17.82
C TRP A 12 -13.76 -2.98 -19.35
N PRO A 13 -14.67 -3.50 -20.19
CA PRO A 13 -14.49 -3.57 -21.64
C PRO A 13 -14.94 -2.31 -22.43
N GLY A 14 -15.14 -1.15 -21.80
CA GLY A 14 -15.62 0.08 -22.46
C GLY A 14 -15.16 1.36 -21.77
N PRO A 15 -15.69 2.56 -22.08
CA PRO A 15 -15.37 3.76 -21.30
C PRO A 15 -15.73 3.55 -19.82
N ALA A 16 -14.80 3.85 -18.92
CA ALA A 16 -15.01 3.66 -17.49
C ALA A 16 -16.09 4.62 -16.98
N PRO A 17 -17.13 4.13 -16.29
CA PRO A 17 -18.18 5.01 -15.81
C PRO A 17 -17.66 5.90 -14.66
N LEU A 18 -18.16 7.14 -14.59
CA LEU A 18 -17.69 8.15 -13.62
C LEU A 18 -17.78 7.69 -12.17
N TRP A 19 -18.79 6.89 -11.81
CA TRP A 19 -18.94 6.36 -10.45
C TRP A 19 -17.78 5.43 -10.07
N LEU A 20 -17.26 4.64 -11.02
CA LEU A 20 -16.14 3.72 -10.78
C LEU A 20 -14.86 4.50 -10.48
N LEU A 21 -14.64 5.58 -11.23
CA LEU A 21 -13.54 6.51 -11.01
C LEU A 21 -13.68 7.22 -9.65
N ALA A 22 -14.88 7.65 -9.28
CA ALA A 22 -15.13 8.26 -7.98
C ALA A 22 -14.81 7.31 -6.81
N VAL A 23 -15.17 6.03 -6.93
CA VAL A 23 -14.84 5.00 -5.93
C VAL A 23 -13.34 4.72 -5.90
N LEU A 24 -12.67 4.68 -7.06
CA LEU A 24 -11.22 4.50 -7.14
C LEU A 24 -10.48 5.66 -6.45
N VAL A 25 -10.84 6.90 -6.77
CA VAL A 25 -10.25 8.11 -6.16
C VAL A 25 -10.50 8.14 -4.66
N SER A 26 -11.72 7.83 -4.22
CA SER A 26 -12.05 7.71 -2.80
C SER A 26 -11.21 6.62 -2.12
N GLY A 27 -10.91 5.53 -2.82
CA GLY A 27 -10.01 4.48 -2.38
C GLY A 27 -8.56 4.96 -2.18
N TYR A 28 -8.05 5.83 -3.05
CA TYR A 28 -6.74 6.48 -2.86
C TYR A 28 -6.71 7.38 -1.63
N SER A 29 -7.81 8.09 -1.32
CA SER A 29 -7.89 8.97 -0.14
C SER A 29 -7.75 8.22 1.18
N ILE A 30 -8.15 6.93 1.23
CA ILE A 30 -7.97 6.06 2.41
C ILE A 30 -6.47 5.75 2.67
N GLY A 31 -5.57 6.08 1.74
CA GLY A 31 -4.13 6.01 1.95
C GLY A 31 -3.64 6.84 3.15
N GLY A 32 -4.36 7.92 3.51
CA GLY A 32 -4.06 8.75 4.68
C GLY A 32 -3.96 7.96 5.99
N PRO A 33 -5.05 7.32 6.46
CA PRO A 33 -5.02 6.46 7.66
C PRO A 33 -4.00 5.31 7.58
N GLY A 34 -3.76 4.75 6.39
CA GLY A 34 -2.79 3.67 6.19
C GLY A 34 -1.34 4.09 6.47
N SER A 35 -0.99 5.34 6.16
CA SER A 35 0.35 5.88 6.40
C SER A 35 0.70 6.00 7.90
N GLY A 36 -0.30 6.21 8.76
CA GLY A 36 -0.13 6.31 10.21
C GLY A 36 0.55 5.08 10.82
N VAL A 37 0.21 3.89 10.32
CA VAL A 37 0.83 2.62 10.75
C VAL A 37 2.35 2.62 10.50
N GLY A 38 2.81 3.23 9.41
CA GLY A 38 4.23 3.38 9.11
C GLY A 38 4.95 4.28 10.11
N PHE A 39 4.29 5.32 10.60
CA PHE A 39 4.85 6.26 11.59
C PHE A 39 4.78 5.74 13.03
N ASP A 40 3.80 4.91 13.36
CA ASP A 40 3.66 4.36 14.71
C ASP A 40 4.67 3.26 14.99
N PHE A 41 5.08 2.51 13.95
CA PHE A 41 6.03 1.40 14.10
C PHE A 41 7.40 1.83 14.68
N PRO A 42 8.05 2.92 14.21
CA PRO A 42 9.24 3.48 14.83
C PRO A 42 9.08 3.92 16.29
N ARG A 43 7.88 4.39 16.67
CA ARG A 43 7.63 5.00 17.98
C ARG A 43 7.58 3.98 19.12
N THR A 44 7.35 2.70 18.79
CA THR A 44 7.20 1.63 19.78
C THR A 44 8.52 1.23 20.46
N ASP A 45 9.63 1.18 19.72
CA ASP A 45 10.89 0.56 20.20
C ASP A 45 12.15 1.44 20.04
N LEU A 46 12.07 2.62 19.41
CA LEU A 46 13.26 3.47 19.20
C LEU A 46 13.43 4.52 20.30
N ALA A 47 14.69 4.66 20.77
CA ALA A 47 15.09 5.76 21.63
C ALA A 47 14.81 7.12 20.96
N ARG A 48 14.38 8.13 21.73
CA ARG A 48 13.90 9.43 21.21
C ARG A 48 14.84 10.10 20.21
N HIS A 49 16.15 9.93 20.34
CA HIS A 49 17.15 10.50 19.45
C HIS A 49 17.20 9.86 18.03
N ARG A 50 16.55 8.72 17.79
CA ARG A 50 16.54 8.02 16.48
C ARG A 50 15.21 8.10 15.74
N LEU A 51 14.20 8.72 16.36
CA LEU A 51 12.85 8.85 15.78
C LEU A 51 12.83 9.68 14.50
N GLY A 52 13.67 10.71 14.41
CA GLY A 52 13.79 11.57 13.22
C GLY A 52 14.24 10.79 12.00
N THR A 53 15.30 9.99 12.13
CA THR A 53 15.81 9.14 11.05
C THR A 53 14.78 8.10 10.60
N ALA A 54 14.09 7.46 11.55
CA ALA A 54 13.08 6.45 11.21
C ALA A 54 11.85 7.05 10.51
N THR A 55 11.41 8.24 10.93
CA THR A 55 10.35 9.00 10.26
C THR A 55 10.78 9.38 8.84
N GLY A 56 12.03 9.82 8.66
CA GLY A 56 12.60 10.14 7.35
C GLY A 56 12.60 8.95 6.39
N VAL A 57 12.96 7.75 6.88
CA VAL A 57 12.91 6.51 6.08
C VAL A 57 11.49 6.18 5.63
N VAL A 58 10.49 6.35 6.50
CA VAL A 58 9.07 6.10 6.15
C VAL A 58 8.59 7.06 5.06
N ILE A 59 8.89 8.36 5.21
CA ILE A 59 8.51 9.38 4.22
C ILE A 59 9.19 9.12 2.87
N MET A 60 10.50 8.87 2.89
CA MET A 60 11.28 8.56 1.69
C MET A 60 10.73 7.32 0.97
N GLY A 61 10.34 6.27 1.70
CA GLY A 61 9.71 5.09 1.10
C GLY A 61 8.40 5.41 0.37
N GLY A 62 7.56 6.27 0.96
CA GLY A 62 6.33 6.74 0.33
C GLY A 62 6.57 7.55 -0.95
N PHE A 63 7.48 8.52 -0.89
CA PHE A 63 7.86 9.32 -2.06
C PHE A 63 8.49 8.49 -3.17
N LEU A 64 9.43 7.61 -2.82
CA LEU A 64 10.07 6.72 -3.78
C LEU A 64 9.05 5.80 -4.46
N GLY A 65 8.08 5.27 -3.69
CA GLY A 65 6.97 4.50 -4.25
C GLY A 65 6.13 5.30 -5.24
N GLY A 66 5.80 6.56 -4.93
CA GLY A 66 5.07 7.45 -5.84
C GLY A 66 5.86 7.77 -7.12
N LEU A 67 7.14 8.10 -6.98
CA LEU A 67 8.06 8.35 -8.11
C LEU A 67 8.17 7.14 -9.02
N LEU A 68 8.36 5.95 -8.46
CA LEU A 68 8.41 4.70 -9.24
C LEU A 68 7.08 4.42 -9.93
N ALA A 69 5.95 4.70 -9.29
CA ALA A 69 4.65 4.51 -9.91
C ALA A 69 4.46 5.39 -11.14
N ILE A 70 4.74 6.70 -11.02
CA ILE A 70 4.62 7.64 -12.14
C ILE A 70 5.60 7.27 -13.27
N LEU A 71 6.85 6.92 -12.92
CA LEU A 71 7.86 6.50 -13.88
C LEU A 71 7.43 5.25 -14.66
N LEU A 72 6.95 4.22 -13.97
CA LEU A 72 6.54 2.98 -14.62
C LEU A 72 5.27 3.15 -15.46
N ILE A 73 4.32 3.99 -15.00
CA ILE A 73 3.13 4.34 -15.80
C ILE A 73 3.58 5.02 -17.10
N GLY A 74 4.46 6.03 -17.01
CA GLY A 74 5.01 6.72 -18.19
C GLY A 74 5.74 5.77 -19.13
N ALA A 75 6.64 4.93 -18.60
CA ALA A 75 7.38 3.95 -19.40
C ALA A 75 6.46 2.96 -20.12
N VAL A 76 5.38 2.51 -19.48
CA VAL A 76 4.40 1.63 -20.14
C VAL A 76 3.64 2.39 -21.23
N LEU A 77 3.26 3.64 -21.00
CA LEU A 77 2.61 4.46 -22.04
C LEU A 77 3.53 4.67 -23.25
N ASP A 78 4.79 5.02 -23.03
CA ASP A 78 5.79 5.20 -24.09
C ASP A 78 6.00 3.92 -24.91
N LEU A 79 5.97 2.75 -24.26
CA LEU A 79 6.09 1.46 -24.94
C LEU A 79 4.85 1.10 -25.77
N ARG A 80 3.66 1.51 -25.33
CA ARG A 80 2.38 1.12 -25.97
C ARG A 80 1.95 2.08 -27.06
N ALA A 81 2.22 3.36 -26.90
CA ALA A 81 1.91 4.41 -27.85
C ALA A 81 3.17 5.25 -28.12
N PRO A 82 4.20 4.69 -28.79
CA PRO A 82 5.43 5.41 -29.11
C PRO A 82 5.19 6.62 -30.01
N ASP A 83 4.10 6.61 -30.78
CA ASP A 83 3.68 7.71 -31.65
C ASP A 83 2.90 8.81 -30.89
N GLY A 84 2.63 8.62 -29.59
CA GLY A 84 1.88 9.55 -28.73
C GLY A 84 0.36 9.51 -28.89
N ASP A 85 -0.17 8.62 -29.72
CA ASP A 85 -1.61 8.46 -29.94
C ASP A 85 -2.23 7.52 -28.88
N TYR A 86 -2.45 8.05 -27.68
CA TYR A 86 -2.87 7.26 -26.53
C TYR A 86 -4.34 6.81 -26.63
N THR A 87 -4.58 5.51 -26.52
CA THR A 87 -5.95 4.98 -26.39
C THR A 87 -6.35 4.77 -24.92
N LEU A 88 -7.66 4.69 -24.65
CA LEU A 88 -8.21 4.31 -23.34
C LEU A 88 -7.65 2.96 -22.84
N THR A 89 -7.34 2.04 -23.77
CA THR A 89 -6.77 0.73 -23.45
C THR A 89 -5.33 0.86 -22.96
N ASP A 90 -4.54 1.78 -23.54
CA ASP A 90 -3.15 2.00 -23.13
C ASP A 90 -3.07 2.61 -21.73
N PHE A 91 -3.95 3.57 -21.42
CA PHE A 91 -4.09 4.09 -20.07
C PHE A 91 -4.49 2.99 -19.06
N ARG A 92 -5.40 2.09 -19.41
CA ARG A 92 -5.76 0.97 -18.52
C ARG A 92 -4.57 0.08 -18.20
N VAL A 93 -3.80 -0.29 -19.21
CA VAL A 93 -2.63 -1.15 -19.04
C VAL A 93 -1.55 -0.44 -18.23
N ALA A 94 -1.32 0.85 -18.47
CA ALA A 94 -0.39 1.65 -17.69
C ALA A 94 -0.82 1.75 -16.23
N PHE A 95 -2.10 1.98 -15.94
CA PHE A 95 -2.62 2.00 -14.57
C PHE A 95 -2.56 0.63 -13.89
N ALA A 96 -2.58 -0.48 -14.65
CA ALA A 96 -2.48 -1.84 -14.10
C ALA A 96 -1.12 -2.12 -13.45
N VAL A 97 -0.06 -1.36 -13.78
CA VAL A 97 1.27 -1.43 -13.13
C VAL A 97 1.21 -1.22 -11.62
N GLN A 98 0.18 -0.54 -11.14
CA GLN A 98 -0.01 -0.31 -9.70
C GLN A 98 -0.39 -1.59 -8.95
N LEU A 99 -0.99 -2.59 -9.63
CA LEU A 99 -1.31 -3.89 -9.03
C LEU A 99 -0.07 -4.66 -8.56
N PRO A 100 0.97 -4.90 -9.40
CA PRO A 100 2.19 -5.56 -8.94
C PRO A 100 2.94 -4.71 -7.91
N MET A 101 2.97 -3.37 -8.04
CA MET A 101 3.59 -2.52 -7.00
C MET A 101 2.89 -2.69 -5.64
N LEU A 102 1.56 -2.70 -5.63
CA LEU A 102 0.79 -2.93 -4.42
C LEU A 102 1.02 -4.34 -3.87
N ALA A 103 1.09 -5.35 -4.74
CA ALA A 103 1.38 -6.72 -4.34
C ALA A 103 2.77 -6.82 -3.68
N ILE A 104 3.79 -6.16 -4.22
CA ILE A 104 5.14 -6.09 -3.64
C ILE A 104 5.09 -5.40 -2.28
N GLY A 105 4.41 -4.26 -2.17
CA GLY A 105 4.27 -3.53 -0.90
C GLY A 105 3.58 -4.37 0.18
N VAL A 106 2.48 -5.04 -0.16
CA VAL A 106 1.74 -5.94 0.75
C VAL A 106 2.59 -7.16 1.11
N ALA A 107 3.27 -7.77 0.15
CA ALA A 107 4.15 -8.91 0.39
C ALA A 107 5.30 -8.53 1.34
N GLY A 108 5.98 -7.41 1.09
CA GLY A 108 7.04 -6.87 1.94
C GLY A 108 6.56 -6.61 3.37
N MET A 109 5.36 -6.02 3.51
CA MET A 109 4.72 -5.82 4.81
C MET A 109 4.45 -7.16 5.53
N LEU A 110 3.88 -8.14 4.84
CA LEU A 110 3.55 -9.45 5.40
C LEU A 110 4.80 -10.25 5.80
N ILE A 111 5.85 -10.22 4.97
CA ILE A 111 7.13 -10.87 5.24
C ILE A 111 7.78 -10.24 6.48
N THR A 112 7.86 -8.90 6.53
CA THR A 112 8.45 -8.17 7.65
C THR A 112 7.67 -8.43 8.93
N ARG A 113 6.33 -8.46 8.87
CA ARG A 113 5.46 -8.80 10.00
C ARG A 113 5.70 -10.22 10.51
N ARG A 114 5.86 -11.20 9.62
CA ARG A 114 6.16 -12.60 9.99
C ARG A 114 7.53 -12.71 10.65
N ALA A 115 8.55 -12.08 10.07
CA ALA A 115 9.90 -12.06 10.62
C ALA A 115 9.94 -11.41 12.00
N LEU A 116 9.25 -10.29 12.19
CA LEU A 116 9.15 -9.58 13.46
C LEU A 116 8.46 -10.45 14.53
N ARG A 117 7.33 -11.09 14.21
CA ARG A 117 6.66 -12.02 15.13
C ARG A 117 7.54 -13.20 15.52
N ALA A 118 8.29 -13.76 14.57
CA ALA A 118 9.23 -14.84 14.85
C ALA A 118 10.40 -14.39 15.74
N ARG A 119 10.84 -13.13 15.62
CA ARG A 119 11.85 -12.53 16.53
C ARG A 119 11.28 -12.27 17.92
N MET A 120 10.08 -11.69 18.03
CA MET A 120 9.40 -11.47 19.31
C MET A 120 9.11 -12.78 20.05
N ALA A 121 8.68 -13.83 19.33
CA ALA A 121 8.46 -15.15 19.92
C ALA A 121 9.75 -15.76 20.50
N ARG A 122 10.89 -15.56 19.83
CA ARG A 122 12.21 -15.95 20.35
C ARG A 122 12.64 -15.14 21.57
N ALA A 123 12.20 -13.89 21.69
CA ALA A 123 12.42 -13.03 22.85
C ALA A 123 11.40 -13.26 23.99
N GLY A 124 10.53 -14.28 23.90
CA GLY A 124 9.52 -14.60 24.92
C GLY A 124 8.25 -13.74 24.86
N VAL A 125 8.17 -12.75 23.98
CA VAL A 125 7.00 -11.88 23.83
C VAL A 125 6.04 -12.49 22.79
N ARG A 126 5.00 -13.19 23.27
CA ARG A 126 3.90 -13.67 22.41
C ARG A 126 2.83 -12.62 22.26
N VAL A 127 2.82 -11.92 21.11
CA VAL A 127 1.72 -11.02 20.74
C VAL A 127 0.50 -11.84 20.35
N PRO A 128 -0.62 -11.78 21.12
CA PRO A 128 -1.80 -12.58 20.83
C PRO A 128 -2.43 -12.17 19.49
N PRO A 129 -2.89 -13.13 18.67
CA PRO A 129 -3.63 -12.81 17.46
C PRO A 129 -4.98 -12.14 17.79
N TRP A 130 -5.48 -11.30 16.89
CA TRP A 130 -6.72 -10.52 17.07
C TRP A 130 -7.93 -11.37 17.47
N ARG A 131 -8.01 -12.61 16.98
CA ARG A 131 -9.00 -13.61 17.37
C ARG A 131 -9.02 -13.88 18.88
N ASP A 132 -7.87 -13.92 19.52
CA ASP A 132 -7.75 -14.20 20.96
C ASP A 132 -8.02 -12.93 21.78
N VAL A 133 -7.70 -11.75 21.23
CA VAL A 133 -8.04 -10.45 21.85
C VAL A 133 -9.56 -10.22 21.86
N TRP A 134 -10.24 -10.54 20.76
CA TRP A 134 -11.70 -10.50 20.68
C TRP A 134 -12.37 -11.52 21.60
N ARG A 135 -11.89 -12.78 21.61
CA ARG A 135 -12.42 -13.82 22.51
C ARG A 135 -12.19 -13.53 23.99
N SER A 136 -11.08 -12.90 24.35
CA SER A 136 -10.76 -12.58 25.75
C SER A 136 -11.42 -11.30 26.26
N GLY A 137 -12.21 -10.60 25.44
CA GLY A 137 -12.87 -9.35 25.83
C GLY A 137 -11.89 -8.19 26.11
N ARG A 138 -10.60 -8.37 25.85
CA ARG A 138 -9.53 -7.41 26.16
C ARG A 138 -9.64 -6.11 25.38
N TRP A 139 -10.36 -6.12 24.26
CA TRP A 139 -10.68 -4.95 23.44
C TRP A 139 -11.50 -3.89 24.19
N ARG A 140 -12.18 -4.25 25.29
CA ARG A 140 -12.93 -3.29 26.15
C ARG A 140 -12.05 -2.44 27.06
N ARG A 141 -10.74 -2.71 27.14
CA ARG A 141 -9.78 -1.99 28.00
C ARG A 141 -8.83 -1.07 27.22
N ILE A 142 -9.01 -0.99 25.91
CA ILE A 142 -8.29 -0.08 24.99
C ILE A 142 -9.22 1.08 24.71
#